data_AF-A0A957HFV0-F1
#
_entry.id   AF-A0A957HFV0-F1
#
_cell.length_a   1.000
_cell.length_b   1.000
_cell.length_c   1.000
_cell.angle_alpha   90.00
_cell.angle_beta   90.00
_cell.angle_gamma   90.00
#
_symmetry.space_group_name_H-M   'P 1'
#
loop_
_entity.id
_entity.type
_entity.pdbx_description
1 polymer ?
#
loop_
_entity_poly.entity_id
_entity_poly.type
_entity_poly.pdbx_seq_one_letter_code
_entity_poly.pdbx_strand_id
1 'polypeptide(L)'
;MRIPYVIDNIETRLADVLNTLLQRHHGQQMDIATAYFSIRGFEKVRETLQELRHFRLLLGDKPLDGEDMGLRPDSAAYLRHELNAEPFNEATLRLVEDLIRFLRRDDVDVRLYLGHDPAVPGRRSFLHAKCYLLYGGSDDQNSLFDHLNPIVGIVGSSNFTAPGLVSNRELNLVHKTLLDESEIDDPEARVEVSHHAISRVNVNIELDNQSLLKSEVGARAIMDLSRWYDDQWQLALDYKDQIIELLENSKFGGREYTPYEIYMKALY
;
A
#
# COMPACT_ATOMS: atom_id res chain seq x y z
N MET A 1 19.97 1.58 -0.17
CA MET A 1 19.65 0.50 -1.13
C MET A 1 19.14 1.11 -2.43
N ARG A 2 19.54 0.57 -3.59
CA ARG A 2 18.96 0.93 -4.91
C ARG A 2 17.56 0.33 -5.01
N ILE A 3 16.59 1.08 -5.53
CA ILE A 3 15.22 0.58 -5.70
C ILE A 3 15.13 -0.12 -7.08
N PRO A 4 14.90 -1.45 -7.12
CA PRO A 4 14.82 -2.17 -8.37
C PRO A 4 13.52 -1.87 -9.12
N TYR A 5 13.48 -2.15 -10.43
CA TYR A 5 12.24 -2.05 -11.22
C TYR A 5 11.26 -3.21 -10.96
N VAL A 6 11.76 -4.37 -10.52
CA VAL A 6 10.96 -5.55 -10.21
C VAL A 6 11.21 -5.96 -8.77
N ILE A 7 10.13 -6.27 -8.03
CA ILE A 7 10.18 -6.77 -6.65
C ILE A 7 9.38 -8.06 -6.57
N ASP A 8 10.05 -9.13 -6.15
CA ASP A 8 9.50 -10.49 -6.13
C ASP A 8 9.55 -11.19 -4.75
N ASN A 9 10.12 -10.53 -3.75
CA ASN A 9 10.45 -11.05 -2.42
C ASN A 9 11.45 -12.22 -2.40
N ILE A 10 12.21 -12.44 -3.47
CA ILE A 10 13.31 -13.41 -3.52
C ILE A 10 14.63 -12.68 -3.31
N GLU A 11 14.97 -11.76 -4.21
CA GLU A 11 16.22 -10.99 -4.13
C GLU A 11 16.04 -9.72 -3.29
N THR A 12 14.92 -9.04 -3.50
CA THR A 12 14.55 -7.82 -2.78
C THR A 12 13.12 -7.96 -2.27
N ARG A 13 12.92 -7.72 -0.98
CA ARG A 13 11.60 -7.75 -0.36
C ARG A 13 10.91 -6.41 -0.48
N LEU A 14 9.59 -6.45 -0.66
CA LEU A 14 8.79 -5.23 -0.73
C LEU A 14 8.87 -4.44 0.58
N ALA A 15 8.88 -5.10 1.75
CA ALA A 15 9.06 -4.40 3.02
C ALA A 15 10.37 -3.60 3.09
N ASP A 16 11.48 -4.15 2.59
CA ASP A 16 12.78 -3.47 2.61
C ASP A 16 12.79 -2.24 1.69
N VAL A 17 12.11 -2.36 0.53
CA VAL A 17 11.92 -1.25 -0.41
C VAL A 17 11.07 -0.14 0.21
N LEU A 18 9.92 -0.50 0.79
CA LEU A 18 9.02 0.48 1.43
C LEU A 18 9.73 1.21 2.58
N ASN A 19 10.41 0.50 3.48
CA ASN A 19 11.16 1.12 4.57
C ASN A 19 12.28 2.02 4.05
N THR A 20 13.02 1.58 3.02
CA THR A 20 14.08 2.41 2.41
C THR A 20 13.50 3.68 1.80
N LEU A 21 12.36 3.59 1.11
CA LEU A 21 11.72 4.74 0.48
C LEU A 21 11.19 5.74 1.52
N LEU A 22 10.58 5.23 2.58
CA LEU A 22 10.01 6.02 3.68
C LEU A 22 11.10 6.74 4.51
N GLN A 23 12.30 6.18 4.59
CA GLN A 23 13.43 6.78 5.30
C GLN A 23 14.16 7.87 4.49
N ARG A 24 13.96 7.94 3.17
CA ARG A 24 14.69 8.90 2.31
C ARG A 24 14.25 10.34 2.53
N HIS A 25 12.98 10.57 2.85
CA HIS A 25 12.42 11.90 3.03
C HIS A 25 11.44 11.90 4.20
N HIS A 26 11.58 12.85 5.10
CA HIS A 26 10.60 13.04 6.17
C HIS A 26 9.32 13.68 5.62
N GLY A 27 8.20 13.43 6.31
CA GLY A 27 6.92 14.01 5.94
C GLY A 27 6.37 13.51 4.60
N GLN A 28 6.73 12.31 4.17
CA GLN A 28 6.09 11.71 3.01
C GLN A 28 4.61 11.44 3.29
N GLN A 29 3.89 11.22 2.21
CA GLN A 29 2.53 10.67 2.25
C GLN A 29 2.52 9.35 1.51
N MET A 30 1.61 8.46 1.92
CA MET A 30 1.53 7.14 1.34
C MET A 30 0.10 6.67 1.17
N ASP A 31 -0.20 6.18 -0.02
CA ASP A 31 -1.47 5.54 -0.34
C ASP A 31 -1.25 4.06 -0.66
N ILE A 32 -2.03 3.20 -0.02
CA ILE A 32 -2.02 1.76 -0.26
C ILE A 32 -3.39 1.32 -0.71
N ALA A 33 -3.47 0.62 -1.84
CA ALA A 33 -4.63 -0.19 -2.19
C ALA A 33 -4.27 -1.66 -1.97
N THR A 34 -5.14 -2.42 -1.32
CA THR A 34 -4.89 -3.84 -1.09
C THR A 34 -6.19 -4.62 -0.94
N ALA A 35 -6.16 -5.92 -1.22
CA ALA A 35 -7.32 -6.79 -0.98
C ALA A 35 -7.30 -7.43 0.41
N TYR A 36 -6.12 -7.57 1.01
CA TYR A 36 -5.97 -8.13 2.36
C TYR A 36 -4.99 -7.29 3.16
N PHE A 37 -5.36 -7.04 4.40
CA PHE A 37 -4.55 -6.36 5.39
C PHE A 37 -4.31 -7.26 6.60
N SER A 38 -3.11 -7.18 7.17
CA SER A 38 -2.67 -8.05 8.26
C SER A 38 -1.85 -7.29 9.29
N ILE A 39 -1.97 -7.63 10.58
CA ILE A 39 -1.20 -6.96 11.65
C ILE A 39 0.30 -7.21 11.48
N ARG A 40 0.66 -8.39 10.95
CA ARG A 40 2.05 -8.75 10.67
C ARG A 40 2.58 -8.03 9.44
N GLY A 41 1.72 -7.66 8.49
CA GLY A 41 2.05 -6.74 7.40
C GLY A 41 2.42 -5.37 7.94
N PHE A 42 1.56 -4.79 8.79
CA PHE A 42 1.84 -3.54 9.49
C PHE A 42 3.16 -3.60 10.28
N GLU A 43 3.41 -4.67 11.03
CA GLU A 43 4.66 -4.86 11.78
C GLU A 43 5.92 -4.65 10.92
N LYS A 44 5.91 -5.03 9.64
CA LYS A 44 7.09 -4.92 8.77
C LYS A 44 7.48 -3.49 8.42
N VAL A 45 6.56 -2.55 8.56
CA VAL A 45 6.75 -1.14 8.17
C VAL A 45 6.31 -0.16 9.26
N ARG A 46 5.95 -0.65 10.46
CA ARG A 46 5.34 0.18 11.52
C ARG A 46 6.18 1.38 11.95
N GLU A 47 7.50 1.22 11.98
CA GLU A 47 8.42 2.27 12.46
C GLU A 47 8.44 3.45 11.49
N THR A 48 8.51 3.16 10.19
CA THR A 48 8.56 4.17 9.14
C THR A 48 7.19 4.77 8.83
N LEU A 49 6.11 3.99 8.94
CA LEU A 49 4.74 4.50 8.79
C LEU A 49 4.39 5.57 9.84
N GLN A 50 4.96 5.49 11.05
CA GLN A 50 4.71 6.49 12.08
C GLN A 50 5.22 7.89 11.70
N GLU A 51 6.18 8.00 10.79
CA GLU A 51 6.78 9.27 10.36
C GLU A 51 6.03 9.95 9.20
N LEU A 52 5.01 9.29 8.63
CA LEU A 52 4.21 9.84 7.54
C LEU A 52 3.40 11.05 8.01
N ARG A 53 3.25 12.04 7.10
CA ARG A 53 2.33 13.18 7.27
C ARG A 53 0.88 12.82 6.97
N HIS A 54 0.66 11.85 6.09
CA HIS A 54 -0.67 11.37 5.73
C HIS A 54 -0.59 9.94 5.20
N PHE A 55 -1.59 9.11 5.55
CA PHE A 55 -1.67 7.73 5.11
C PHE A 55 -3.10 7.36 4.75
N ARG A 56 -3.30 6.83 3.54
CA ARG A 56 -4.59 6.32 3.06
C ARG A 56 -4.52 4.82 2.78
N LEU A 57 -5.40 4.05 3.41
CA LEU A 57 -5.55 2.62 3.16
C LEU A 57 -6.90 2.34 2.50
N LEU A 58 -6.84 1.87 1.26
CA LEU A 58 -7.99 1.43 0.49
C LEU A 58 -8.06 -0.11 0.51
N LEU A 59 -9.08 -0.63 1.18
CA LEU A 59 -9.35 -2.06 1.27
C LEU A 59 -10.38 -2.46 0.21
N GLY A 60 -10.05 -3.45 -0.61
CA GLY A 60 -11.01 -4.11 -1.47
C GLY A 60 -11.76 -5.20 -0.72
N ASP A 61 -13.09 -5.09 -0.59
CA ASP A 61 -13.88 -6.03 0.21
C ASP A 61 -15.23 -6.38 -0.42
N LYS A 62 -15.92 -7.35 0.20
CA LYS A 62 -17.28 -7.76 -0.11
C LYS A 62 -18.29 -6.82 0.59
N PRO A 63 -19.40 -6.42 -0.05
CA PRO A 63 -20.54 -5.89 0.67
C PRO A 63 -21.22 -6.98 1.51
N LEU A 64 -21.66 -6.62 2.72
CA LEU A 64 -22.29 -7.51 3.72
C LEU A 64 -23.50 -8.32 3.19
N ASP A 65 -24.09 -7.91 2.06
CA ASP A 65 -25.27 -8.54 1.47
C ASP A 65 -24.92 -9.50 0.32
N GLY A 66 -24.89 -10.80 0.61
CA GLY A 66 -25.03 -11.85 -0.42
C GLY A 66 -24.42 -13.21 -0.06
N GLU A 67 -25.21 -14.27 -0.19
CA GLU A 67 -24.89 -15.69 0.01
C GLU A 67 -23.93 -16.30 -1.04
N ASP A 68 -23.00 -15.54 -1.62
CA ASP A 68 -21.95 -16.12 -2.46
C ASP A 68 -20.77 -16.56 -1.57
N MET A 69 -20.86 -17.78 -1.04
CA MET A 69 -19.76 -18.49 -0.39
C MET A 69 -18.77 -18.97 -1.45
N GLY A 70 -17.51 -18.49 -1.38
CA GLY A 70 -16.38 -19.38 -1.67
C GLY A 70 -15.16 -18.85 -2.42
N LEU A 71 -15.16 -17.67 -3.06
CA LEU A 71 -14.06 -17.31 -3.98
C LEU A 71 -13.64 -15.83 -4.00
N ARG A 72 -14.11 -14.99 -3.07
CA ARG A 72 -13.81 -13.55 -3.08
C ARG A 72 -13.12 -13.09 -1.79
N PRO A 73 -12.18 -12.13 -1.86
CA PRO A 73 -11.50 -11.58 -0.68
C PRO A 73 -12.46 -10.95 0.31
N ASP A 74 -12.28 -11.27 1.58
CA ASP A 74 -12.93 -10.64 2.73
C ASP A 74 -11.81 -10.17 3.67
N SER A 75 -11.50 -8.87 3.64
CA SER A 75 -10.36 -8.34 4.40
C SER A 75 -10.62 -8.36 5.90
N ALA A 76 -11.88 -8.16 6.33
CA ALA A 76 -12.25 -8.17 7.73
C ALA A 76 -12.20 -9.59 8.31
N ALA A 77 -12.72 -10.58 7.59
CA ALA A 77 -12.62 -11.99 7.96
C ALA A 77 -11.17 -12.48 7.93
N TYR A 78 -10.38 -12.05 6.95
CA TYR A 78 -8.95 -12.37 6.90
C TYR A 78 -8.22 -11.84 8.14
N LEU A 79 -8.40 -10.56 8.47
CA LEU A 79 -7.80 -9.95 9.65
C LEU A 79 -8.26 -10.64 10.95
N ARG A 80 -9.55 -10.94 11.08
CA ARG A 80 -10.09 -11.67 12.25
C ARG A 80 -9.50 -13.06 12.37
N HIS A 81 -9.37 -13.78 11.26
CA HIS A 81 -8.75 -15.10 11.24
C HIS A 81 -7.27 -15.05 11.66
N GLU A 82 -6.50 -14.10 11.12
CA GLU A 82 -5.10 -13.88 11.50
C GLU A 82 -4.99 -13.57 13.00
N LEU A 83 -5.76 -12.61 13.52
CA LEU A 83 -5.80 -12.27 14.95
C LEU A 83 -6.12 -13.50 15.82
N ASN A 84 -7.06 -14.34 15.41
CA ASN A 84 -7.40 -15.54 16.17
C ASN A 84 -6.26 -16.57 16.18
N ALA A 85 -5.50 -16.70 15.08
CA ALA A 85 -4.38 -17.61 14.97
C ALA A 85 -3.11 -17.15 15.71
N GLU A 86 -2.97 -15.84 15.98
CA GLU A 86 -1.79 -15.28 16.64
C GLU A 86 -1.66 -15.74 18.11
N PRO A 87 -0.45 -16.04 18.61
CA PRO A 87 -0.25 -16.38 20.02
C PRO A 87 -0.58 -15.20 20.94
N PHE A 88 -1.21 -15.50 22.08
CA PHE A 88 -1.48 -14.50 23.11
C PHE A 88 -0.21 -14.21 23.93
N ASN A 89 0.55 -13.20 23.53
CA ASN A 89 1.76 -12.75 24.20
C ASN A 89 1.91 -11.22 24.17
N GLU A 90 2.84 -10.70 24.97
CA GLU A 90 3.09 -9.27 25.12
C GLU A 90 3.47 -8.59 23.79
N ALA A 91 4.25 -9.27 22.94
CA ALA A 91 4.70 -8.69 21.67
C ALA A 91 3.52 -8.47 20.71
N THR A 92 2.61 -9.43 20.59
CA THR A 92 1.41 -9.30 19.76
C THR A 92 0.44 -8.27 20.32
N LEU A 93 0.29 -8.21 21.66
CA LEU A 93 -0.55 -7.21 22.31
C LEU A 93 -0.07 -5.79 22.01
N ARG A 94 1.24 -5.53 22.19
CA ARG A 94 1.86 -4.24 21.85
C ARG A 94 1.69 -3.89 20.37
N LEU A 95 1.83 -4.88 19.48
CA LEU A 95 1.65 -4.67 18.04
C LEU A 95 0.21 -4.22 17.69
N VAL A 96 -0.80 -4.83 18.30
CA VAL A 96 -2.21 -4.45 18.11
C VAL A 96 -2.48 -3.06 18.71
N GLU A 97 -1.96 -2.76 19.89
CA GLU A 97 -2.05 -1.42 20.49
C GLU A 97 -1.39 -0.34 19.61
N ASP A 98 -0.22 -0.62 19.05
CA ASP A 98 0.49 0.28 18.14
C ASP A 98 -0.31 0.53 16.86
N LEU A 99 -0.93 -0.52 16.31
CA LEU A 99 -1.79 -0.40 15.14
C LEU A 99 -3.04 0.43 15.45
N ILE A 100 -3.73 0.18 16.57
CA ILE A 100 -4.89 0.98 17.00
C ILE A 100 -4.48 2.45 17.17
N ARG A 101 -3.34 2.71 17.83
CA ARG A 101 -2.82 4.07 18.03
C ARG A 101 -2.53 4.76 16.70
N PHE A 102 -1.93 4.03 15.75
CA PHE A 102 -1.67 4.54 14.41
C PHE A 102 -2.97 4.88 13.68
N LEU A 103 -3.94 3.97 13.64
CA LEU A 103 -5.24 4.16 12.98
C LEU A 103 -6.06 5.31 13.59
N ARG A 104 -5.88 5.61 14.88
CA ARG A 104 -6.57 6.72 15.56
C ARG A 104 -6.04 8.11 15.20
N ARG A 105 -4.92 8.22 14.50
CA ARG A 105 -4.42 9.53 14.08
C ARG A 105 -5.39 10.20 13.10
N ASP A 106 -5.44 11.52 13.15
CA ASP A 106 -6.31 12.33 12.27
C ASP A 106 -5.82 12.35 10.82
N ASP A 107 -4.54 12.05 10.60
CA ASP A 107 -3.89 11.98 9.29
C ASP A 107 -3.84 10.56 8.71
N VAL A 108 -4.57 9.63 9.31
CA VAL A 108 -4.73 8.25 8.84
C VAL A 108 -6.19 8.03 8.46
N ASP A 109 -6.40 7.64 7.20
CA ASP A 109 -7.72 7.31 6.67
C ASP A 109 -7.76 5.86 6.18
N VAL A 110 -8.88 5.19 6.41
CA VAL A 110 -9.14 3.84 5.92
C VAL A 110 -10.50 3.82 5.23
N ARG A 111 -10.54 3.34 3.99
CA ARG A 111 -11.78 3.18 3.26
C ARG A 111 -11.97 1.77 2.72
N LEU A 112 -13.23 1.38 2.60
CA LEU A 112 -13.67 0.11 2.07
C LEU A 112 -14.36 0.27 0.73
N TYR A 113 -13.79 -0.33 -0.30
CA TYR A 113 -14.40 -0.35 -1.62
C TYR A 113 -15.40 -1.50 -1.72
N LEU A 114 -16.70 -1.16 -1.79
CA LEU A 114 -17.81 -2.11 -1.80
C LEU A 114 -18.14 -2.71 -3.18
N GLY A 115 -17.37 -2.32 -4.20
CA GLY A 115 -17.55 -2.84 -5.54
C GLY A 115 -18.82 -2.40 -6.24
N HIS A 116 -19.41 -1.28 -5.85
CA HIS A 116 -20.57 -0.70 -6.51
C HIS A 116 -20.17 0.58 -7.23
N ASP A 117 -20.48 0.66 -8.52
CA ASP A 117 -20.56 1.94 -9.23
C ASP A 117 -21.98 2.50 -8.99
N PRO A 118 -22.13 3.65 -8.29
CA PRO A 118 -23.43 4.28 -8.08
C PRO A 118 -24.18 4.58 -9.39
N ALA A 119 -23.46 4.74 -10.50
CA ALA A 119 -24.03 5.02 -11.82
C ALA A 119 -24.54 3.76 -12.54
N VAL A 120 -24.16 2.56 -12.10
CA VAL A 120 -24.53 1.30 -12.77
C VAL A 120 -25.23 0.34 -11.79
N PRO A 121 -26.57 0.41 -11.69
CA PRO A 121 -27.34 -0.49 -10.85
C PRO A 121 -27.07 -1.97 -11.19
N GLY A 122 -26.76 -2.77 -10.18
CA GLY A 122 -26.70 -4.24 -10.29
C GLY A 122 -25.37 -4.84 -10.76
N ARG A 123 -24.37 -4.06 -11.19
CA ARG A 123 -23.03 -4.59 -11.51
C ARG A 123 -22.07 -4.38 -10.34
N ARG A 124 -21.69 -5.49 -9.69
CA ARG A 124 -20.65 -5.49 -8.66
C ARG A 124 -19.28 -5.75 -9.29
N SER A 125 -18.34 -4.82 -9.15
CA SER A 125 -16.95 -4.93 -9.61
C SER A 125 -16.02 -4.89 -8.39
N PHE A 126 -15.37 -5.99 -8.07
CA PHE A 126 -14.52 -6.10 -6.89
C PHE A 126 -13.14 -5.43 -7.10
N LEU A 127 -12.59 -4.80 -6.05
CA LEU A 127 -11.25 -4.22 -6.07
C LEU A 127 -10.21 -5.26 -5.61
N HIS A 128 -9.54 -5.92 -6.57
CA HIS A 128 -8.41 -6.80 -6.28
C HIS A 128 -7.04 -6.15 -6.47
N ALA A 129 -6.99 -4.84 -6.66
CA ALA A 129 -5.74 -4.14 -6.92
C ALA A 129 -4.79 -4.21 -5.72
N LYS A 130 -3.49 -4.15 -6.00
CA LYS A 130 -2.46 -3.91 -5.00
C LYS A 130 -1.51 -2.85 -5.53
N CYS A 131 -1.44 -1.73 -4.84
CA CYS A 131 -0.47 -0.70 -5.16
C CYS A 131 -0.02 0.05 -3.90
N TYR A 132 1.17 0.63 -4.01
CA TYR A 132 1.81 1.44 -2.99
C TYR A 132 2.32 2.70 -3.67
N LEU A 133 1.76 3.85 -3.33
CA LEU A 133 2.09 5.15 -3.88
C LEU A 133 2.74 5.98 -2.80
N LEU A 134 3.87 6.61 -3.12
CA LEU A 134 4.56 7.52 -2.22
C LEU A 134 4.69 8.90 -2.87
N TYR A 135 4.35 9.90 -2.08
CA TYR A 135 4.36 11.30 -2.46
C TYR A 135 5.25 12.12 -1.52
N GLY A 136 5.78 13.22 -2.04
CA GLY A 136 6.58 14.18 -1.29
C GLY A 136 7.80 14.66 -2.08
N GLY A 137 8.84 15.07 -1.35
CA GLY A 137 10.09 15.53 -1.96
C GLY A 137 10.17 17.05 -2.16
N SER A 138 9.23 17.82 -1.60
CA SER A 138 9.43 19.26 -1.41
C SER A 138 10.00 19.50 -0.02
N ASP A 139 11.18 20.14 0.08
CA ASP A 139 11.76 20.61 1.35
C ASP A 139 10.89 21.70 2.02
N ASP A 140 9.87 22.20 1.31
CA ASP A 140 8.90 23.14 1.86
C ASP A 140 7.83 22.38 2.64
N GLN A 141 8.03 22.29 3.96
CA GLN A 141 7.10 21.66 4.90
C GLN A 141 5.69 22.29 4.88
N ASN A 142 5.53 23.48 4.30
CA ASN A 142 4.26 24.20 4.17
C ASN A 142 3.58 24.02 2.81
N SER A 143 4.11 23.19 1.91
CA SER A 143 3.46 22.94 0.62
C SER A 143 2.16 22.18 0.84
N LEU A 144 1.04 22.89 0.70
CA LEU A 144 -0.34 22.35 0.69
C LEU A 144 -0.58 21.33 -0.43
N PHE A 145 0.43 21.04 -1.25
CA PHE A 145 0.35 20.31 -2.50
C PHE A 145 1.26 19.07 -2.54
N ASP A 146 1.69 18.52 -1.40
CA ASP A 146 2.55 17.32 -1.40
C ASP A 146 1.93 16.09 -2.10
N HIS A 147 0.59 16.03 -2.17
CA HIS A 147 -0.15 15.04 -2.98
C HIS A 147 0.11 15.18 -4.50
N LEU A 148 0.68 16.30 -4.96
CA LEU A 148 0.99 16.56 -6.37
C LEU A 148 2.41 16.16 -6.77
N ASN A 149 3.24 15.70 -5.82
CA ASN A 149 4.63 15.32 -6.07
C ASN A 149 4.82 13.80 -5.95
N PRO A 150 4.44 13.01 -6.97
CA PRO A 150 4.67 11.57 -6.95
C PRO A 150 6.17 11.24 -7.02
N ILE A 151 6.64 10.40 -6.10
CA ILE A 151 8.03 9.94 -6.08
C ILE A 151 8.12 8.53 -6.64
N VAL A 152 7.27 7.63 -6.14
CA VAL A 152 7.28 6.21 -6.48
C VAL A 152 5.86 5.66 -6.54
N GLY A 153 5.60 4.80 -7.53
CA GLY A 153 4.43 3.95 -7.58
C GLY A 153 4.84 2.50 -7.79
N ILE A 154 4.40 1.62 -6.88
CA ILE A 154 4.60 0.18 -6.96
C ILE A 154 3.25 -0.46 -7.20
N VAL A 155 3.15 -1.32 -8.22
CA VAL A 155 1.91 -2.03 -8.56
C VAL A 155 2.21 -3.49 -8.84
N GLY A 156 1.36 -4.40 -8.35
CA GLY A 156 1.61 -5.83 -8.53
C GLY A 156 0.66 -6.73 -7.76
N SER A 157 1.18 -7.87 -7.31
CA SER A 157 0.42 -8.92 -6.64
C SER A 157 0.48 -8.87 -5.10
N SER A 158 1.42 -8.12 -4.52
CA SER A 158 1.66 -8.08 -3.07
C SER A 158 0.54 -7.40 -2.28
N ASN A 159 -0.21 -8.18 -1.49
CA ASN A 159 -1.11 -7.61 -0.48
C ASN A 159 -0.34 -7.01 0.70
N PHE A 160 -0.99 -6.14 1.48
CA PHE A 160 -0.39 -5.53 2.67
C PHE A 160 -0.48 -6.50 3.87
N THR A 161 0.17 -7.64 3.72
CA THR A 161 0.24 -8.74 4.68
C THR A 161 1.69 -9.16 4.84
N ALA A 162 2.07 -9.79 5.96
CA ALA A 162 3.45 -10.25 6.12
C ALA A 162 3.92 -11.14 4.95
N PRO A 163 3.15 -12.16 4.49
CA PRO A 163 3.57 -12.95 3.35
C PRO A 163 3.73 -12.12 2.06
N GLY A 164 2.78 -11.21 1.77
CA GLY A 164 2.84 -10.37 0.56
C GLY A 164 4.04 -9.42 0.54
N LEU A 165 4.52 -9.00 1.73
CA LEU A 165 5.64 -8.07 1.84
C LEU A 165 7.03 -8.73 1.91
N VAL A 166 7.13 -10.00 2.35
CA VAL A 166 8.45 -10.58 2.70
C VAL A 166 8.72 -12.01 2.24
N SER A 167 7.71 -12.82 1.87
CA SER A 167 7.94 -14.26 1.68
C SER A 167 7.22 -14.91 0.50
N ASN A 168 6.02 -14.45 0.15
CA ASN A 168 5.34 -14.95 -1.04
C ASN A 168 6.14 -14.59 -2.28
N ARG A 169 6.11 -15.47 -3.28
CA ARG A 169 6.61 -15.13 -4.62
C ARG A 169 5.61 -14.19 -5.25
N GLU A 170 5.95 -12.92 -5.22
CA GLU A 170 5.12 -11.85 -5.74
C GLU A 170 5.74 -11.33 -7.05
N LEU A 171 5.00 -10.49 -7.76
CA LEU A 171 5.54 -9.76 -8.90
C LEU A 171 5.00 -8.34 -8.84
N ASN A 172 5.89 -7.41 -8.55
CA ASN A 172 5.57 -5.99 -8.52
C ASN A 172 6.50 -5.22 -9.44
N LEU A 173 5.94 -4.23 -10.13
CA LEU A 173 6.67 -3.29 -10.97
C LEU A 173 6.75 -1.94 -10.25
N VAL A 174 7.92 -1.30 -10.35
CA VAL A 174 8.20 0.00 -9.75
C VAL A 174 8.33 1.06 -10.84
N HIS A 175 7.56 2.13 -10.68
CA HIS A 175 7.74 3.39 -11.39
C HIS A 175 8.28 4.44 -10.42
N LYS A 176 9.22 5.28 -10.88
CA LYS A 176 9.90 6.27 -10.04
C LYS A 176 10.24 7.53 -10.84
N THR A 177 10.22 8.68 -10.17
CA THR A 177 10.62 9.97 -10.74
C THR A 177 12.06 10.34 -10.42
N LEU A 178 12.61 9.81 -9.33
CA LEU A 178 14.02 10.00 -8.97
C LEU A 178 14.83 8.80 -9.45
N LEU A 179 15.75 9.04 -10.38
CA LEU A 179 16.59 8.02 -11.01
C LEU A 179 18.03 8.15 -10.53
N ASP A 180 18.67 7.01 -10.26
CA ASP A 180 20.10 6.97 -9.94
C ASP A 180 20.93 7.13 -11.24
N GLU A 181 22.19 7.56 -11.14
CA GLU A 181 23.07 7.83 -12.31
C GLU A 181 23.17 6.64 -13.28
N SER A 182 23.28 5.42 -12.74
CA SER A 182 23.30 4.17 -13.55
C SER A 182 22.02 3.88 -14.34
N GLU A 183 20.91 4.54 -13.99
CA GLU A 183 19.61 4.40 -14.67
C GLU A 183 19.43 5.49 -15.73
N ILE A 184 20.14 6.60 -15.55
CA ILE A 184 20.24 7.69 -16.50
C ILE A 184 21.20 7.28 -17.62
N ASP A 185 22.39 6.79 -17.30
CA ASP A 185 23.34 6.24 -18.27
C ASP A 185 23.22 4.71 -18.37
N ASP A 186 22.12 4.26 -18.96
CA ASP A 186 21.82 2.84 -19.17
C ASP A 186 22.05 2.47 -20.65
N PRO A 187 23.20 1.85 -21.01
CA PRO A 187 23.48 1.46 -22.39
C PRO A 187 22.62 0.27 -22.83
N GLU A 188 22.24 -0.64 -21.94
CA GLU A 188 21.45 -1.82 -22.25
C GLU A 188 20.02 -1.42 -22.66
N ALA A 189 19.34 -0.61 -21.84
CA ALA A 189 18.02 -0.09 -22.18
C ALA A 189 18.02 0.77 -23.45
N ARG A 190 19.12 1.50 -23.72
CA ARG A 190 19.26 2.33 -24.91
C ARG A 190 19.36 1.51 -26.19
N VAL A 191 20.03 0.34 -26.14
CA VAL A 191 20.07 -0.60 -27.25
C VAL A 191 18.66 -1.13 -27.54
N GLU A 192 17.91 -1.53 -26.51
CA GLU A 192 16.52 -2.00 -26.67
C GLU A 192 15.61 -0.96 -27.33
N VAL A 193 15.67 0.30 -26.88
CA VAL A 193 14.89 1.40 -27.50
C VAL A 193 15.30 1.64 -28.96
N SER A 194 16.59 1.45 -29.30
CA SER A 194 17.08 1.67 -30.66
C SER A 194 16.48 0.70 -31.70
N HIS A 195 16.01 -0.47 -31.28
CA HIS A 195 15.29 -1.41 -32.15
C HIS A 195 13.91 -0.88 -32.57
N HIS A 196 13.31 -0.01 -31.77
CA HIS A 196 11.98 0.57 -32.01
C HIS A 196 12.02 2.01 -32.54
N ALA A 197 13.18 2.66 -32.48
CA ALA A 197 13.33 4.05 -32.90
C ALA A 197 13.26 4.18 -34.44
N ILE A 198 12.24 4.88 -34.93
CA ILE A 198 12.06 5.21 -36.36
C ILE A 198 13.20 6.12 -36.86
N SER A 199 13.81 6.90 -35.96
CA SER A 199 14.87 7.85 -36.24
C SER A 199 16.02 7.68 -35.26
N ARG A 200 17.26 7.55 -35.75
CA ARG A 200 18.44 7.62 -34.87
C ARG A 200 18.67 9.08 -34.48
N VAL A 201 18.46 9.38 -33.21
CA VAL A 201 18.76 10.70 -32.65
C VAL A 201 20.29 10.83 -32.55
N ASN A 202 20.89 11.67 -33.40
CA ASN A 202 22.33 12.00 -33.38
C ASN A 202 22.63 13.23 -32.51
N VAL A 203 21.93 13.37 -31.37
CA VAL A 203 22.10 14.51 -30.46
C VAL A 203 22.69 13.99 -29.15
N ASN A 204 23.84 14.52 -28.76
CA ASN A 204 24.37 14.30 -27.41
C ASN A 204 23.49 15.08 -26.43
N ILE A 205 22.72 14.37 -25.62
CA ILE A 205 21.90 14.94 -24.56
C ILE A 205 22.72 14.91 -23.27
N GLU A 206 22.85 16.04 -22.56
CA GLU A 206 23.50 16.10 -21.25
C GLU A 206 22.79 15.20 -20.23
N LEU A 207 23.53 14.67 -19.24
CA LEU A 207 22.99 13.73 -18.25
C LEU A 207 21.78 14.28 -17.48
N ASP A 208 21.82 15.57 -17.11
CA ASP A 208 20.70 16.22 -16.42
C ASP A 208 19.42 16.24 -17.28
N ASN A 209 19.56 16.54 -18.57
CA ASN A 209 18.44 16.52 -19.52
C ASN A 209 17.94 15.09 -19.77
N GLN A 210 18.82 14.09 -19.79
CA GLN A 210 18.42 12.68 -19.87
C GLN A 210 17.65 12.23 -18.63
N SER A 211 18.07 12.70 -17.45
CA SER A 211 17.40 12.43 -16.18
C SER A 211 15.97 12.94 -16.23
N LEU A 212 15.77 14.22 -16.57
CA LEU A 212 14.44 14.83 -16.68
C LEU A 212 13.52 14.05 -17.63
N LEU A 213 13.99 13.74 -18.84
CA LEU A 213 13.20 13.02 -19.84
C LEU A 213 12.80 11.61 -19.38
N LYS A 214 13.71 10.88 -18.72
CA LYS A 214 13.41 9.53 -18.20
C LYS A 214 12.48 9.60 -17.00
N SER A 215 12.66 10.59 -16.12
CA SER A 215 11.80 10.86 -14.99
C SER A 215 10.36 11.19 -15.39
N GLU A 216 10.15 11.88 -16.52
CA GLU A 216 8.80 12.17 -17.06
C GLU A 216 8.00 10.91 -17.38
N VAL A 217 8.66 9.86 -17.90
CA VAL A 217 8.00 8.57 -18.20
C VAL A 217 7.51 7.91 -16.91
N GLY A 218 8.36 7.88 -15.88
CA GLY A 218 7.98 7.38 -14.55
C GLY A 218 6.86 8.21 -13.93
N ALA A 219 6.97 9.54 -13.99
CA ALA A 219 5.98 10.47 -13.48
C ALA A 219 4.61 10.23 -14.14
N ARG A 220 4.55 10.04 -15.46
CA ARG A 220 3.31 9.77 -16.18
C ARG A 220 2.59 8.52 -15.67
N ALA A 221 3.33 7.42 -15.49
CA ALA A 221 2.77 6.17 -14.98
C ALA A 221 2.23 6.34 -13.54
N ILE A 222 2.97 7.03 -12.67
CA ILE A 222 2.53 7.27 -11.29
C ILE A 222 1.32 8.22 -11.27
N MET A 223 1.26 9.23 -12.14
CA MET A 223 0.11 10.13 -12.26
C MET A 223 -1.16 9.40 -12.73
N ASP A 224 -1.04 8.43 -13.62
CA ASP A 224 -2.18 7.58 -14.03
C ASP A 224 -2.62 6.65 -12.90
N LEU A 225 -1.66 6.05 -12.18
CA LEU A 225 -1.96 5.19 -11.01
C LEU A 225 -2.58 5.97 -9.85
N SER A 226 -2.11 7.19 -9.57
CA SER A 226 -2.65 8.09 -8.56
C SER A 226 -4.09 8.49 -8.88
N ARG A 227 -4.36 8.89 -10.14
CA ARG A 227 -5.73 9.20 -10.58
C ARG A 227 -6.66 8.01 -10.41
N TRP A 228 -6.21 6.82 -10.83
CA TRP A 228 -6.97 5.60 -10.64
C TRP A 228 -7.27 5.34 -9.15
N TYR A 229 -6.27 5.53 -8.26
CA TYR A 229 -6.44 5.37 -6.81
C TYR A 229 -7.50 6.33 -6.27
N ASP A 230 -7.41 7.61 -6.63
CA ASP A 230 -8.36 8.63 -6.19
C ASP A 230 -9.79 8.33 -6.66
N ASP A 231 -9.96 7.87 -7.90
CA ASP A 231 -11.27 7.44 -8.41
C ASP A 231 -11.85 6.31 -7.55
N GLN A 232 -11.05 5.30 -7.18
CA GLN A 232 -11.51 4.22 -6.32
C GLN A 232 -11.78 4.70 -4.88
N TRP A 233 -10.97 5.62 -4.39
CA TRP A 233 -11.10 6.21 -3.06
C TRP A 233 -12.42 6.95 -2.88
N GLN A 234 -12.86 7.71 -3.90
CA GLN A 234 -14.14 8.43 -3.86
C GLN A 234 -15.36 7.52 -3.86
N LEU A 235 -15.24 6.33 -4.44
CA LEU A 235 -16.30 5.31 -4.47
C LEU A 235 -16.35 4.45 -3.20
N ALA A 236 -15.32 4.54 -2.36
CA ALA A 236 -15.19 3.76 -1.14
C ALA A 236 -15.83 4.46 0.07
N LEU A 237 -16.31 3.67 1.04
CA LEU A 237 -16.89 4.19 2.28
C LEU A 237 -15.83 4.32 3.37
N ASP A 238 -16.00 5.27 4.29
CA ASP A 238 -15.20 5.31 5.52
C ASP A 238 -15.32 3.98 6.28
N TYR A 239 -14.18 3.42 6.65
CA TYR A 239 -14.06 2.14 7.32
C TYR A 239 -13.11 2.16 8.52
N LYS A 240 -12.63 3.35 8.92
CA LYS A 240 -11.60 3.49 9.96
C LYS A 240 -12.09 3.03 11.33
N ASP A 241 -13.31 3.42 11.71
CA ASP A 241 -13.86 3.06 13.00
C ASP A 241 -14.15 1.55 13.09
N GLN A 242 -14.60 0.94 12.00
CA GLN A 242 -14.91 -0.48 11.92
C GLN A 242 -13.65 -1.35 12.06
N ILE A 243 -12.53 -0.96 11.45
CA ILE A 243 -11.26 -1.70 11.62
C ILE A 243 -10.72 -1.54 13.03
N ILE A 244 -10.83 -0.36 13.64
CA ILE A 244 -10.45 -0.12 15.05
C ILE A 244 -11.33 -0.97 15.97
N GLU A 245 -12.65 -0.98 15.77
CA GLU A 245 -13.58 -1.79 16.54
C GLU A 245 -13.27 -3.28 16.42
N LEU A 246 -12.91 -3.77 15.22
CA LEU A 246 -12.50 -5.16 15.02
C LEU A 246 -11.26 -5.50 15.85
N LEU A 247 -10.26 -4.61 15.88
CA LEU A 247 -9.04 -4.80 16.67
C LEU A 247 -9.31 -4.74 18.18
N GLU A 248 -10.11 -3.78 18.64
CA GLU A 248 -10.52 -3.61 20.05
C GLU A 248 -11.36 -4.80 20.56
N ASN A 249 -12.19 -5.39 19.70
CA ASN A 249 -12.98 -6.58 19.99
C ASN A 249 -12.21 -7.89 19.81
N SER A 250 -10.95 -7.85 19.39
CA SER A 250 -10.10 -9.03 19.31
C SER A 250 -9.71 -9.51 20.72
N LYS A 251 -9.05 -10.68 20.80
CA LYS A 251 -8.48 -11.15 22.08
C LYS A 251 -7.34 -10.26 22.59
N PHE A 252 -6.80 -9.35 21.76
CA PHE A 252 -5.70 -8.45 22.09
C PHE A 252 -6.13 -7.01 22.34
N GLY A 253 -7.41 -6.68 22.12
CA GLY A 253 -7.93 -5.34 22.31
C GLY A 253 -8.17 -4.99 23.78
N GLY A 254 -8.48 -3.72 24.06
CA GLY A 254 -8.68 -3.21 25.42
C GLY A 254 -10.03 -3.59 26.05
N ARG A 255 -10.86 -4.39 25.35
CA ARG A 255 -12.18 -4.80 25.85
C ARG A 255 -12.03 -5.80 27.00
N GLU A 256 -12.36 -5.35 28.20
CA GLU A 256 -12.52 -6.23 29.35
C GLU A 256 -13.68 -7.21 29.11
N TYR A 257 -13.39 -8.51 29.06
CA TYR A 257 -14.41 -9.55 29.02
C TYR A 257 -14.81 -9.92 30.45
N THR A 258 -16.12 -9.94 30.70
CA THR A 258 -16.64 -10.47 31.96
C THR A 258 -16.33 -11.98 32.08
N PRO A 259 -16.21 -12.54 33.30
CA PRO A 259 -16.02 -13.98 33.49
C PRO A 259 -17.07 -14.85 32.76
N TYR A 260 -18.30 -14.33 32.61
CA TYR A 260 -19.38 -15.00 31.86
C TYR A 260 -19.11 -15.04 30.35
N GLU A 261 -18.62 -13.94 29.76
CA GLU A 261 -18.26 -13.90 28.34
C GLU A 261 -17.06 -14.79 28.01
N ILE A 262 -16.07 -14.86 28.92
CA ILE A 262 -14.95 -15.80 28.81
C ILE A 262 -15.45 -17.24 28.83
N TYR A 263 -16.34 -17.58 29.77
CA TYR A 263 -16.95 -18.90 29.87
C TYR A 263 -17.71 -19.29 28.59
N MET A 264 -18.51 -18.37 28.04
CA MET A 264 -19.24 -18.59 26.79
C MET A 264 -18.32 -18.78 25.58
N LYS A 265 -17.22 -18.01 25.49
CA LYS A 265 -16.21 -18.17 24.42
C LYS A 265 -15.39 -19.46 24.53
N ALA A 266 -15.24 -20.03 25.72
CA ALA A 266 -14.49 -21.27 25.92
C ALA A 266 -15.30 -22.54 25.57
N LEU A 267 -16.63 -22.41 25.48
CA LEU A 267 -17.55 -23.50 25.17
C LEU A 267 -17.86 -23.66 23.67
N TYR A 268 -17.40 -22.74 22.83
CA TYR A 268 -17.58 -22.71 21.38
C TYR A 268 -16.25 -22.52 20.65
#